data_AF-A0A1V4ZAR6-F1
#
_entry.id   AF-A0A1V4ZAR6-F1
#
_cell.length_a   1.000
_cell.length_b   1.000
_cell.length_c   1.000
_cell.angle_alpha   90.00
_cell.angle_beta   90.00
_cell.angle_gamma   90.00
#
_symmetry.space_group_name_H-M   'P 1'
#
loop_
_entity.id
_entity.type
_entity.pdbx_description
1 polymer ?
#
loop_
_entity_poly.entity_id
_entity_poly.type
_entity_poly.pdbx_seq_one_letter_code
_entity_poly.pdbx_strand_id
1 'polypeptide(L)'
;MAPISLPGFLGSKSETSKIELILVDSLASPLALERRRMENRVVSVAKKETRAIVQLLLRNVDNEVPRVHESIIKCLVEIAKRNEGRESIIDSLNHPEPAIRKGAKIIIPEVWGVQAIPYATLYEQVYTLMDAARDKDIPLDDIEVLMGISQQVLLDGEVMKAINDIGKCLEFARRRYKNSESLKEYISDMLKIAPELHRMGVSIINFDESLKTAIKASRTRTYDFTQEIIDQRVMEMEVKDQLRNLGQLVKESIKTRPVYDMEVFIPVDRRMITKMTAVLDGINTKNLSGNLPKSIEDMHNFLLKDFEWYYNDDVMRRLGEGDSSAHMTIYLIGIAFLKVASVMTPSVAEDIYQKYYRGLEEATSIYTVFWPEVVLEFIRGMKPDA
;
A
#
# COMPACT_ATOMS: atom_id res chain seq x y z
N MET A 1 19.42 -20.45 -48.72
CA MET A 1 19.16 -20.91 -47.34
C MET A 1 17.78 -20.42 -46.94
N ALA A 2 16.84 -21.33 -46.77
CA ALA A 2 15.46 -21.02 -46.42
C ALA A 2 15.35 -20.59 -44.94
N PRO A 3 14.36 -19.74 -44.58
CA PRO A 3 14.10 -19.41 -43.18
C PRO A 3 13.48 -20.62 -42.47
N ILE A 4 14.04 -20.94 -41.31
CA ILE A 4 13.54 -21.97 -40.41
C ILE A 4 12.22 -21.47 -39.81
N SER A 5 11.12 -22.04 -40.25
CA SER A 5 9.80 -21.92 -39.60
C SER A 5 9.81 -22.71 -38.29
N LEU A 6 9.63 -22.02 -37.17
CA LEU A 6 9.35 -22.66 -35.89
C LEU A 6 7.94 -23.31 -35.93
N PRO A 7 7.79 -24.58 -35.55
CA PRO A 7 6.50 -25.27 -35.59
C PRO A 7 5.52 -24.71 -34.56
N GLY A 8 4.25 -24.59 -34.98
CA GLY A 8 3.16 -24.05 -34.20
C GLY A 8 2.87 -24.83 -32.92
N PHE A 9 2.83 -24.10 -31.81
CA PHE A 9 2.05 -24.45 -30.63
C PHE A 9 0.59 -24.06 -30.90
N LEU A 10 -0.22 -25.00 -31.40
CA LEU A 10 -1.69 -24.92 -31.31
C LEU A 10 -2.09 -25.16 -29.85
N GLY A 11 -1.79 -24.18 -28.99
CA GLY A 11 -2.32 -24.11 -27.63
C GLY A 11 -3.81 -23.77 -27.70
N SER A 12 -4.64 -24.44 -26.91
CA SER A 12 -6.04 -24.06 -26.71
C SER A 12 -6.14 -22.55 -26.50
N LYS A 13 -6.89 -21.83 -27.35
CA LYS A 13 -7.15 -20.40 -27.14
C LYS A 13 -7.58 -20.18 -25.69
N SER A 14 -6.87 -19.32 -24.94
CA SER A 14 -7.23 -18.95 -23.57
C SER A 14 -8.71 -18.55 -23.53
N GLU A 15 -9.40 -18.88 -22.44
CA GLU A 15 -10.79 -18.50 -22.25
C GLU A 15 -10.98 -16.98 -22.36
N THR A 16 -9.97 -16.19 -21.98
CA THR A 16 -9.96 -14.74 -22.15
C THR A 16 -10.03 -14.35 -23.63
N SER A 17 -9.25 -14.98 -24.51
CA SER A 17 -9.32 -14.72 -25.96
C SER A 17 -10.66 -15.12 -26.58
N LYS A 18 -11.33 -16.14 -26.02
CA LYS A 18 -12.68 -16.50 -26.47
C LYS A 18 -13.73 -15.48 -26.02
N ILE A 19 -13.57 -14.90 -24.84
CA ILE A 19 -14.43 -13.84 -24.33
C ILE A 19 -14.23 -12.56 -25.15
N GLU A 20 -12.99 -12.16 -25.41
CA GLU A 20 -12.65 -10.94 -26.16
C GLU A 20 -13.39 -10.85 -27.50
N LEU A 21 -13.49 -11.97 -28.23
CA LEU A 21 -14.15 -12.02 -29.54
C LEU A 21 -15.65 -11.72 -29.53
N ILE A 22 -16.34 -11.97 -28.41
CA ILE A 22 -17.81 -11.89 -28.34
C ILE A 22 -18.31 -10.94 -27.25
N LEU A 23 -17.40 -10.31 -26.51
CA LEU A 23 -17.71 -9.52 -25.32
C LEU A 23 -18.67 -8.37 -25.64
N VAL A 24 -18.28 -7.51 -26.59
CA VAL A 24 -19.04 -6.31 -26.95
C VAL A 24 -20.40 -6.69 -27.51
N ASP A 25 -20.46 -7.64 -28.44
CA ASP A 25 -21.72 -8.09 -29.05
C ASP A 25 -22.69 -8.68 -28.01
N SER A 26 -22.16 -9.51 -27.11
CA SER A 26 -22.97 -10.15 -26.07
C SER A 26 -23.47 -9.15 -25.01
N LEU A 27 -22.67 -8.13 -24.69
CA LEU A 27 -23.06 -7.07 -23.76
C LEU A 27 -23.96 -6.01 -24.42
N ALA A 28 -23.87 -5.82 -25.74
CA ALA A 28 -24.75 -4.94 -26.50
C ALA A 28 -26.14 -5.55 -26.72
N SER A 29 -26.28 -6.88 -26.57
CA SER A 29 -27.55 -7.60 -26.81
C SER A 29 -28.74 -6.95 -26.08
N PRO A 30 -29.89 -6.77 -26.76
CA PRO A 30 -31.11 -6.29 -26.13
C PRO A 30 -31.68 -7.29 -25.11
N LEU A 31 -31.28 -8.56 -25.19
CA LEU A 31 -31.75 -9.61 -24.30
C LEU A 31 -30.97 -9.57 -22.97
N ALA A 32 -31.65 -9.18 -21.89
CA ALA A 32 -31.03 -9.09 -20.55
C ALA A 32 -30.43 -10.43 -20.07
N LEU A 33 -30.99 -11.56 -20.50
CA LEU A 33 -30.48 -12.89 -20.16
C LEU A 33 -29.08 -13.14 -20.76
N GLU A 34 -28.86 -12.74 -22.01
CA GLU A 34 -27.57 -12.93 -22.69
C GLU A 34 -26.48 -12.08 -22.06
N ARG A 35 -26.81 -10.81 -21.74
CA ARG A 35 -25.91 -9.91 -21.01
C ARG A 35 -25.51 -10.50 -19.66
N ARG A 36 -26.48 -10.93 -18.85
CA ARG A 36 -26.19 -11.58 -17.55
C ARG A 36 -25.36 -12.84 -17.66
N ARG A 37 -25.57 -13.66 -18.70
CA ARG A 37 -24.75 -14.84 -18.97
C ARG A 37 -23.30 -14.45 -19.26
N MET A 38 -23.09 -13.40 -20.05
CA MET A 38 -21.75 -12.88 -20.34
C MET A 38 -21.09 -12.30 -19.09
N GLU A 39 -21.79 -11.44 -18.33
CA GLU A 39 -21.30 -10.88 -17.06
C GLU A 39 -20.83 -12.00 -16.11
N ASN A 40 -21.66 -13.02 -15.90
CA ASN A 40 -21.33 -14.14 -15.03
C ASN A 40 -20.12 -14.95 -15.55
N ARG A 41 -20.01 -15.14 -16.87
CA ARG A 41 -18.87 -15.82 -17.48
C ARG A 41 -17.58 -15.04 -17.27
N VAL A 42 -17.60 -13.73 -17.51
CA VAL A 42 -16.48 -12.82 -17.30
C VAL A 42 -16.01 -12.88 -15.84
N VAL A 43 -16.92 -12.72 -14.89
CA VAL A 43 -16.60 -12.77 -13.45
C VAL A 43 -16.08 -14.15 -13.03
N SER A 44 -16.59 -15.23 -13.63
CA SER A 44 -16.12 -16.59 -13.38
C SER A 44 -14.69 -16.82 -13.88
N VAL A 45 -14.38 -16.39 -15.11
CA VAL A 45 -13.03 -16.52 -15.68
C VAL A 45 -12.04 -15.60 -14.96
N ALA A 46 -12.47 -14.43 -14.51
CA ALA A 46 -11.68 -13.53 -13.67
C ALA A 46 -11.28 -14.15 -12.31
N LYS A 47 -11.81 -15.31 -11.92
CA LYS A 47 -11.29 -16.07 -10.75
C LYS A 47 -9.98 -16.79 -11.03
N LYS A 48 -9.67 -17.05 -12.30
CA LYS A 48 -8.46 -17.76 -12.74
C LYS A 48 -7.50 -16.84 -13.48
N GLU A 49 -8.03 -15.95 -14.33
CA GLU A 49 -7.26 -15.07 -15.19
C GLU A 49 -7.58 -13.59 -14.88
N THR A 50 -7.44 -13.18 -13.61
CA THR A 50 -7.84 -11.84 -13.13
C THR A 50 -7.24 -10.71 -13.99
N ARG A 51 -5.92 -10.71 -14.16
CA ARG A 51 -5.21 -9.64 -14.86
C ARG A 51 -5.64 -9.48 -16.31
N ALA A 52 -5.75 -10.59 -17.03
CA ALA A 52 -6.11 -10.59 -18.45
C ALA A 52 -7.56 -10.10 -18.65
N ILE A 53 -8.50 -10.55 -17.80
CA ILE A 53 -9.90 -10.10 -17.87
C ILE A 53 -10.04 -8.63 -17.48
N VAL A 54 -9.37 -8.18 -16.42
CA VAL A 54 -9.40 -6.76 -16.03
C VAL A 54 -8.90 -5.89 -17.17
N GLN A 55 -7.74 -6.19 -17.77
CA GLN A 55 -7.20 -5.43 -18.90
C GLN A 55 -8.14 -5.43 -20.12
N LEU A 56 -8.75 -6.57 -20.44
CA LEU A 56 -9.75 -6.68 -21.51
C LEU A 56 -10.96 -5.77 -21.26
N LEU A 57 -11.48 -5.77 -20.02
CA LEU A 57 -12.60 -4.93 -19.63
C LEU A 57 -12.22 -3.45 -19.67
N LEU A 58 -11.07 -3.07 -19.10
CA LEU A 58 -10.56 -1.69 -19.07
C LEU A 58 -10.41 -1.09 -20.47
N ARG A 59 -9.91 -1.87 -21.44
CA ARG A 59 -9.81 -1.46 -22.84
C ARG A 59 -11.17 -1.05 -23.43
N ASN A 60 -12.26 -1.63 -22.95
CA ASN A 60 -13.61 -1.43 -23.44
C ASN A 60 -14.48 -0.58 -22.50
N VAL A 61 -13.94 0.01 -21.43
CA VAL A 61 -14.73 0.83 -20.49
C VAL A 61 -15.37 2.02 -21.19
N ASP A 62 -14.66 2.70 -22.08
CA ASP A 62 -15.14 3.91 -22.77
C ASP A 62 -15.97 3.60 -24.03
N ASN A 63 -16.71 2.49 -24.03
CA ASN A 63 -17.52 2.08 -25.18
C ASN A 63 -18.73 3.02 -25.36
N GLU A 64 -19.00 3.43 -26.60
CA GLU A 64 -20.10 4.34 -26.94
C GLU A 64 -21.49 3.76 -26.64
N VAL A 65 -21.63 2.43 -26.59
CA VAL A 65 -22.89 1.77 -26.28
C VAL A 65 -23.12 1.80 -24.76
N PRO A 66 -24.14 2.54 -24.24
CA PRO A 66 -24.28 2.75 -22.80
C PRO A 66 -24.47 1.46 -22.01
N ARG A 67 -25.12 0.46 -22.61
CA ARG A 67 -25.32 -0.87 -22.00
C ARG A 67 -24.02 -1.65 -21.82
N VAL A 68 -23.12 -1.55 -22.79
CA VAL A 68 -21.81 -2.21 -22.74
C VAL A 68 -20.98 -1.57 -21.65
N HIS A 69 -20.93 -0.23 -21.63
CA HIS A 69 -20.28 0.56 -20.59
C HIS A 69 -20.76 0.17 -19.18
N GLU A 70 -22.08 0.18 -18.94
CA GLU A 70 -22.66 -0.17 -17.64
C GLU A 70 -22.33 -1.60 -17.20
N SER A 71 -22.45 -2.58 -18.11
CA SER A 71 -22.12 -3.97 -17.81
C SER A 71 -20.61 -4.17 -17.53
N ILE A 72 -19.74 -3.46 -18.23
CA ILE A 72 -18.29 -3.51 -18.00
C ILE A 72 -17.94 -2.94 -16.63
N ILE A 73 -18.46 -1.76 -16.28
CA ILE A 73 -18.24 -1.15 -14.95
C ILE A 73 -18.71 -2.11 -13.87
N LYS A 74 -19.92 -2.67 -14.02
CA LYS A 74 -20.46 -3.64 -13.08
C LYS A 74 -19.57 -4.88 -12.91
N CYS A 75 -19.05 -5.43 -14.00
CA CYS A 75 -18.11 -6.56 -13.93
C CYS A 75 -16.81 -6.18 -13.22
N LEU A 76 -16.24 -5.02 -13.52
CA LEU A 76 -15.02 -4.53 -12.88
C LEU A 76 -15.20 -4.30 -11.38
N VAL A 77 -16.31 -3.68 -10.96
CA VAL A 77 -16.64 -3.48 -9.55
C VAL A 77 -16.83 -4.82 -8.82
N GLU A 78 -17.49 -5.80 -9.45
CA GLU A 78 -17.60 -7.15 -8.86
C GLU A 78 -16.25 -7.86 -8.76
N ILE A 79 -15.39 -7.73 -9.76
CA ILE A 79 -14.03 -8.28 -9.71
C ILE A 79 -13.20 -7.59 -8.61
N ALA A 80 -13.36 -6.28 -8.44
CA ALA A 80 -12.68 -5.46 -7.45
C ALA A 80 -13.13 -5.72 -5.99
N LYS A 81 -14.17 -6.52 -5.75
CA LYS A 81 -14.44 -7.04 -4.40
C LYS A 81 -13.32 -7.94 -3.87
N ARG A 82 -12.45 -8.44 -4.75
CA ARG A 82 -11.26 -9.22 -4.41
C ARG A 82 -9.99 -8.36 -4.52
N ASN A 83 -9.00 -8.64 -3.68
CA ASN A 83 -7.74 -7.89 -3.68
C ASN A 83 -7.00 -7.99 -5.02
N GLU A 84 -6.96 -9.18 -5.63
CA GLU A 84 -6.27 -9.36 -6.92
C GLU A 84 -6.94 -8.53 -8.04
N GLY A 85 -8.25 -8.30 -7.93
CA GLY A 85 -8.99 -7.44 -8.85
C GLY A 85 -8.61 -5.97 -8.70
N ARG A 86 -8.52 -5.50 -7.44
CA ARG A 86 -8.09 -4.14 -7.09
C ARG A 86 -6.65 -3.86 -7.52
N GLU A 87 -5.74 -4.78 -7.20
CA GLU A 87 -4.33 -4.73 -7.62
C GLU A 87 -4.22 -4.61 -9.14
N SER A 88 -4.91 -5.49 -9.87
CA SER A 88 -4.87 -5.46 -11.34
C SER A 88 -5.41 -4.16 -11.95
N ILE A 89 -6.36 -3.48 -11.30
CA ILE A 89 -6.88 -2.19 -11.76
C ILE A 89 -5.83 -1.10 -11.53
N ILE A 90 -5.19 -1.07 -10.36
CA ILE A 90 -4.17 -0.09 -10.02
C ILE A 90 -2.92 -0.26 -10.91
N ASP A 91 -2.47 -1.50 -11.12
CA ASP A 91 -1.35 -1.82 -12.02
C ASP A 91 -1.61 -1.34 -13.46
N SER A 92 -2.89 -1.33 -13.86
CA SER A 92 -3.30 -0.90 -15.19
C SER A 92 -3.17 0.62 -15.41
N LEU A 93 -2.91 1.41 -14.36
CA LEU A 93 -2.55 2.83 -14.50
C LEU A 93 -1.20 3.03 -15.21
N ASN A 94 -0.28 2.07 -15.10
CA ASN A 94 1.02 2.08 -15.78
C ASN A 94 1.03 1.24 -17.07
N HIS A 95 -0.13 0.83 -17.56
CA HIS A 95 -0.19 -0.05 -18.73
C HIS A 95 0.35 0.66 -19.98
N PRO A 96 1.13 0.01 -20.88
CA PRO A 96 1.65 0.67 -22.09
C PRO A 96 0.55 1.17 -23.03
N GLU A 97 -0.59 0.48 -23.08
CA GLU A 97 -1.74 0.85 -23.91
C GLU A 97 -2.57 1.99 -23.28
N PRO A 98 -2.75 3.14 -23.98
CA PRO A 98 -3.49 4.29 -23.45
C PRO A 98 -4.96 4.01 -23.12
N ALA A 99 -5.63 3.15 -23.90
CA ALA A 99 -7.03 2.80 -23.68
C ALA A 99 -7.24 2.13 -22.31
N ILE A 100 -6.32 1.24 -21.91
CA ILE A 100 -6.36 0.57 -20.61
C ILE A 100 -6.08 1.56 -19.47
N ARG A 101 -5.11 2.46 -19.62
CA ARG A 101 -4.87 3.52 -18.60
C ARG A 101 -6.07 4.43 -18.42
N LYS A 102 -6.69 4.85 -19.54
CA LYS A 102 -7.92 5.67 -19.51
C LYS A 102 -9.05 4.91 -18.81
N GLY A 103 -9.26 3.64 -19.13
CA GLY A 103 -10.22 2.77 -18.44
C GLY A 103 -9.94 2.66 -16.94
N ALA A 104 -8.68 2.49 -16.54
CA ALA A 104 -8.26 2.41 -15.14
C ALA A 104 -8.62 3.70 -14.38
N LYS A 105 -8.39 4.87 -14.98
CA LYS A 105 -8.77 6.16 -14.39
C LYS A 105 -10.28 6.32 -14.21
N ILE A 106 -11.08 5.82 -15.15
CA ILE A 106 -12.54 5.87 -15.08
C ILE A 106 -13.07 4.97 -13.96
N ILE A 107 -12.49 3.79 -13.77
CA ILE A 107 -13.00 2.82 -12.80
C ILE A 107 -12.56 3.10 -11.35
N ILE A 108 -11.44 3.80 -11.13
CA ILE A 108 -10.97 4.13 -9.77
C ILE A 108 -12.03 4.76 -8.86
N PRO A 109 -12.78 5.81 -9.28
CA PRO A 109 -13.84 6.37 -8.43
C PRO A 109 -14.98 5.40 -8.15
N GLU A 110 -15.25 4.43 -9.04
CA GLU A 110 -16.29 3.42 -8.85
C GLU A 110 -15.90 2.38 -7.79
N VAL A 111 -14.60 2.13 -7.63
CA VAL A 111 -14.07 1.13 -6.69
C VAL A 111 -13.70 1.73 -5.34
N TRP A 112 -13.04 2.90 -5.33
CA TRP A 112 -12.55 3.55 -4.10
C TRP A 112 -13.32 4.81 -3.70
N GLY A 113 -14.38 5.15 -4.43
CA GLY A 113 -15.19 6.35 -4.22
C GLY A 113 -14.67 7.59 -4.94
N VAL A 114 -15.54 8.59 -5.09
CA VAL A 114 -15.29 9.85 -5.83
C VAL A 114 -14.05 10.59 -5.31
N GLN A 115 -13.74 10.45 -4.02
CA GLN A 115 -12.54 11.00 -3.40
C GLN A 115 -11.23 10.48 -4.00
N ALA A 116 -11.23 9.35 -4.72
CA ALA A 116 -10.04 8.76 -5.34
C ALA A 116 -9.69 9.35 -6.72
N ILE A 117 -10.53 10.21 -7.31
CA ILE A 117 -10.25 10.87 -8.60
C ILE A 117 -8.90 11.61 -8.63
N PRO A 118 -8.53 12.39 -7.59
CA PRO A 118 -7.23 13.06 -7.57
C PRO A 118 -6.06 12.08 -7.61
N TYR A 119 -6.18 10.90 -6.99
CA TYR A 119 -5.13 9.89 -7.00
C TYR A 119 -4.78 9.48 -8.43
N ALA A 120 -5.78 9.04 -9.20
CA ALA A 120 -5.60 8.60 -10.58
C ALA A 120 -4.98 9.69 -11.48
N THR A 121 -5.36 10.95 -11.23
CA THR A 121 -4.86 12.11 -11.96
C THR A 121 -3.42 12.44 -11.61
N LEU A 122 -3.08 12.46 -10.31
CA LEU A 122 -1.72 12.70 -9.84
C LEU A 122 -0.78 11.59 -10.29
N TYR A 123 -1.23 10.34 -10.22
CA TYR A 123 -0.46 9.17 -10.63
C TYR A 123 -0.01 9.24 -12.09
N GLU A 124 -0.91 9.59 -13.01
CA GLU A 124 -0.56 9.79 -14.42
C GLU A 124 0.44 10.94 -14.61
N GLN A 125 0.30 12.04 -13.87
CA GLN A 125 1.24 13.17 -13.93
C GLN A 125 2.64 12.77 -13.43
N VAL A 126 2.70 12.00 -12.34
CA VAL A 126 3.96 11.46 -11.81
C VAL A 126 4.59 10.55 -12.85
N TYR A 127 3.84 9.58 -13.37
CA TYR A 127 4.33 8.63 -14.36
C TYR A 127 4.89 9.32 -15.62
N THR A 128 4.14 10.27 -16.17
CA THR A 128 4.57 11.04 -17.36
C THR A 128 5.85 11.82 -17.10
N LEU A 129 5.97 12.42 -15.92
CA LEU A 129 7.16 13.17 -15.52
C LEU A 129 8.36 12.25 -15.27
N MET A 130 8.13 11.07 -14.70
CA MET A 130 9.16 10.05 -14.50
C MET A 130 9.69 9.53 -15.84
N ASP A 131 8.82 9.26 -16.81
CA ASP A 131 9.26 8.85 -18.16
C ASP A 131 10.10 9.94 -18.83
N ALA A 132 9.66 11.21 -18.79
CA ALA A 132 10.43 12.33 -19.33
C ALA A 132 11.77 12.55 -18.60
N ALA A 133 11.84 12.18 -17.33
CA ALA A 133 13.05 12.28 -16.51
C ALA A 133 14.02 11.11 -16.76
N ARG A 134 13.49 9.90 -17.02
CA ARG A 134 14.27 8.72 -17.46
C ARG A 134 14.97 8.99 -18.79
N ASP A 135 14.28 9.60 -19.74
CA ASP A 135 14.87 10.04 -21.03
C ASP A 135 16.05 11.02 -20.85
N LYS A 136 16.16 11.64 -19.67
CA LYS A 136 17.18 12.65 -19.33
C LYS A 136 18.20 12.15 -18.30
N ASP A 137 18.20 10.87 -17.97
CA ASP A 137 19.04 10.21 -16.95
C ASP A 137 18.94 10.87 -15.55
N ILE A 138 17.75 11.32 -15.17
CA ILE A 138 17.50 11.90 -13.83
C ILE A 138 17.11 10.77 -12.86
N PRO A 139 17.81 10.60 -11.73
CA PRO A 139 17.53 9.51 -10.78
C PRO A 139 16.24 9.72 -9.99
N LEU A 140 15.35 8.73 -10.02
CA LEU A 140 14.01 8.77 -9.42
C LEU A 140 13.60 7.46 -8.73
N ASP A 141 14.55 6.55 -8.46
CA ASP A 141 14.26 5.20 -7.95
C ASP A 141 13.48 5.21 -6.62
N ASP A 142 13.82 6.11 -5.71
CA ASP A 142 13.12 6.30 -4.45
C ASP A 142 11.70 6.86 -4.61
N ILE A 143 11.46 7.71 -5.63
CA ILE A 143 10.11 8.17 -5.98
C ILE A 143 9.30 7.00 -6.56
N GLU A 144 9.92 6.11 -7.34
CA GLU A 144 9.28 4.89 -7.84
C GLU A 144 8.87 3.97 -6.68
N VAL A 145 9.74 3.82 -5.67
CA VAL A 145 9.43 3.09 -4.44
C VAL A 145 8.25 3.74 -3.70
N LEU A 146 8.27 5.05 -3.48
CA LEU A 146 7.17 5.75 -2.80
C LEU A 146 5.85 5.67 -3.58
N MET A 147 5.92 5.71 -4.91
CA MET A 147 4.77 5.52 -5.79
C MET A 147 4.19 4.11 -5.63
N GLY A 148 5.01 3.07 -5.60
CA GLY A 148 4.59 1.70 -5.29
C GLY A 148 3.94 1.58 -3.90
N ILE A 149 4.53 2.21 -2.89
CA ILE A 149 3.94 2.24 -1.54
C ILE A 149 2.58 2.96 -1.54
N SER A 150 2.44 4.05 -2.30
CA SER A 150 1.17 4.78 -2.40
C SER A 150 0.04 3.93 -3.00
N GLN A 151 0.36 3.02 -3.93
CA GLN A 151 -0.59 2.04 -4.46
C GLN A 151 -1.06 1.07 -3.37
N GLN A 152 -0.13 0.58 -2.55
CA GLN A 152 -0.47 -0.30 -1.43
C GLN A 152 -1.37 0.42 -0.39
N VAL A 153 -1.08 1.68 -0.10
CA VAL A 153 -1.91 2.51 0.80
C VAL A 153 -3.33 2.70 0.22
N LEU A 154 -3.47 2.81 -1.11
CA LEU A 154 -4.79 2.85 -1.75
C LEU A 154 -5.51 1.50 -1.67
N LEU A 155 -4.79 0.39 -1.87
CA LEU A 155 -5.35 -0.96 -1.72
C LEU A 155 -5.88 -1.23 -0.31
N ASP A 156 -5.17 -0.72 0.69
CA ASP A 156 -5.56 -0.75 2.11
C ASP A 156 -6.83 0.07 2.40
N GLY A 157 -7.30 0.91 1.47
CA GLY A 157 -8.49 1.75 1.62
C GLY A 157 -8.21 3.16 2.18
N GLU A 158 -6.95 3.50 2.44
CA GLU A 158 -6.53 4.79 3.01
C GLU A 158 -6.39 5.87 1.92
N VAL A 159 -7.51 6.18 1.24
CA VAL A 159 -7.51 6.99 0.00
C VAL A 159 -6.84 8.36 0.17
N MET A 160 -7.16 9.12 1.22
CA MET A 160 -6.60 10.45 1.44
C MET A 160 -5.08 10.41 1.67
N LYS A 161 -4.60 9.36 2.32
CA LYS A 161 -3.18 9.15 2.58
C LYS A 161 -2.44 8.80 1.29
N ALA A 162 -3.01 7.91 0.48
CA ALA A 162 -2.49 7.59 -0.85
C ALA A 162 -2.40 8.82 -1.75
N ILE A 163 -3.42 9.70 -1.73
CA ILE A 163 -3.43 10.98 -2.48
C ILE A 163 -2.30 11.90 -2.02
N ASN A 164 -2.09 12.01 -0.71
CA ASN A 164 -0.99 12.81 -0.17
C ASN A 164 0.38 12.25 -0.60
N ASP A 165 0.55 10.94 -0.53
CA ASP A 165 1.82 10.28 -0.89
C ASP A 165 2.15 10.43 -2.38
N ILE A 166 1.18 10.20 -3.28
CA ILE A 166 1.37 10.43 -4.72
C ILE A 166 1.55 11.92 -5.06
N GLY A 167 0.90 12.82 -4.29
CA GLY A 167 1.11 14.26 -4.38
C GLY A 167 2.56 14.66 -4.06
N LYS A 168 3.15 14.07 -3.01
CA LYS A 168 4.57 14.27 -2.68
C LYS A 168 5.50 13.70 -3.75
N CYS A 169 5.17 12.54 -4.34
CA CYS A 169 5.91 12.00 -5.49
C CYS A 169 5.99 13.02 -6.63
N LEU A 170 4.86 13.66 -6.95
CA LEU A 170 4.81 14.69 -7.99
C LEU A 170 5.66 15.92 -7.65
N GLU A 171 5.58 16.39 -6.41
CA GLU A 171 6.39 17.53 -5.94
C GLU A 171 7.89 17.21 -6.04
N PHE A 172 8.31 16.05 -5.54
CA PHE A 172 9.71 15.62 -5.58
C PHE A 172 10.20 15.44 -7.02
N ALA A 173 9.42 14.78 -7.87
CA ALA A 173 9.77 14.58 -9.27
C ALA A 173 9.90 15.93 -10.00
N ARG A 174 8.96 16.87 -9.79
CA ARG A 174 9.02 18.22 -10.38
C ARG A 174 10.24 18.99 -9.92
N ARG A 175 10.52 18.97 -8.60
CA ARG A 175 11.69 19.64 -8.03
C ARG A 175 12.98 19.09 -8.60
N ARG A 176 13.11 17.77 -8.73
CA ARG A 176 14.29 17.12 -9.32
C ARG A 176 14.45 17.45 -10.80
N TYR A 177 13.37 17.34 -11.57
CA TYR A 177 13.37 17.67 -12.97
C TYR A 177 13.79 19.13 -13.22
N LYS A 178 13.16 20.08 -12.51
CA LYS A 178 13.49 21.51 -12.61
C LYS A 178 14.95 21.80 -12.21
N ASN A 179 15.43 21.20 -11.13
CA ASN A 179 16.81 21.40 -10.67
C ASN A 179 17.84 20.79 -11.63
N SER A 180 17.49 19.69 -12.31
CA SER A 180 18.37 19.10 -13.32
C SER A 180 18.41 19.96 -14.58
N GLU A 181 17.28 20.51 -15.01
CA GLU A 181 17.22 21.41 -16.17
C GLU A 181 18.02 22.69 -15.90
N SER A 182 17.84 23.33 -14.73
CA SER A 182 18.57 24.55 -14.40
C SER A 182 20.08 24.33 -14.31
N LEU A 183 20.53 23.15 -13.85
CA LEU A 183 21.94 22.80 -13.84
C LEU A 183 22.48 22.58 -15.26
N LYS A 184 21.70 21.94 -16.14
CA LYS A 184 22.07 21.77 -17.57
C LYS A 184 22.16 23.13 -18.27
N GLU A 185 21.20 24.03 -18.05
CA GLU A 185 21.24 25.40 -18.56
C GLU A 185 22.48 26.15 -18.08
N TYR A 186 22.76 26.10 -16.78
CA TYR A 186 23.96 26.70 -16.19
C TYR A 186 25.25 26.17 -16.81
N ILE A 187 25.39 24.85 -16.97
CA ILE A 187 26.55 24.23 -17.61
C ILE A 187 26.67 24.67 -19.07
N SER A 188 25.56 24.70 -19.81
CA SER A 188 25.51 25.17 -21.19
C SER A 188 25.98 26.63 -21.30
N ASP A 189 25.51 27.51 -20.43
CA ASP A 189 25.88 28.92 -20.45
C ASP A 189 27.34 29.12 -20.02
N MET A 190 27.84 28.36 -19.04
CA MET A 190 29.27 28.33 -18.72
C MET A 190 30.11 27.93 -19.94
N LEU A 191 29.71 26.87 -20.66
CA LEU A 191 30.41 26.40 -21.86
C LEU A 191 30.42 27.44 -22.99
N LYS A 192 29.35 28.23 -23.15
CA LYS A 192 29.29 29.31 -24.14
C LYS A 192 30.25 30.45 -23.83
N ILE A 193 30.41 30.80 -22.54
CA ILE A 193 31.24 31.93 -22.09
C ILE A 193 32.71 31.50 -21.93
N ALA A 194 32.99 30.20 -21.81
CA ALA A 194 34.34 29.64 -21.63
C ALA A 194 35.41 30.19 -22.63
N PRO A 195 35.14 30.33 -23.94
CA PRO A 195 36.12 30.84 -24.89
C PRO A 195 36.46 32.32 -24.66
N GLU A 196 35.49 33.13 -24.22
CA GLU A 196 35.69 34.55 -23.93
C GLU A 196 36.48 34.74 -22.62
N LEU A 197 36.13 33.99 -21.58
CA LEU A 197 36.88 33.97 -20.31
C LEU A 197 38.33 33.54 -20.52
N HIS A 198 38.56 32.57 -21.42
CA HIS A 198 39.89 32.14 -21.80
C HIS A 198 40.69 33.27 -22.47
N ARG A 199 40.07 34.02 -23.41
CA ARG A 199 40.70 35.19 -24.04
C ARG A 199 40.99 36.32 -23.03
N MET A 200 40.22 36.41 -21.95
CA MET A 200 40.40 37.40 -20.87
C MET A 200 41.44 36.98 -19.81
N GLY A 201 42.09 35.83 -19.96
CA GLY A 201 43.15 35.37 -19.05
C GLY A 201 42.65 34.78 -17.73
N VAL A 202 41.35 34.46 -17.61
CA VAL A 202 40.82 33.72 -16.46
C VAL A 202 41.34 32.28 -16.52
N SER A 203 41.98 31.82 -15.43
CA SER A 203 42.61 30.50 -15.37
C SER A 203 41.62 29.37 -15.68
N ILE A 204 41.90 28.61 -16.74
CA ILE A 204 41.13 27.43 -17.20
C ILE A 204 41.01 26.36 -16.11
N ILE A 205 41.97 26.32 -15.16
CA ILE A 205 42.06 25.29 -14.13
C ILE A 205 40.83 25.35 -13.20
N ASN A 206 40.43 26.55 -12.78
CA ASN A 206 39.26 26.73 -11.91
C ASN A 206 37.94 26.46 -12.65
N PHE A 207 37.92 26.67 -13.97
CA PHE A 207 36.75 26.45 -14.81
C PHE A 207 36.50 24.96 -15.04
N ASP A 208 37.53 24.19 -15.41
CA ASP A 208 37.44 22.75 -15.60
C ASP A 208 37.11 22.01 -14.29
N GLU A 209 37.66 22.46 -13.15
CA GLU A 209 37.27 21.95 -11.82
C GLU A 209 35.81 22.30 -11.46
N SER A 210 35.34 23.51 -11.76
CA SER A 210 33.95 23.91 -11.51
C SER A 210 32.97 23.11 -12.36
N LEU A 211 33.32 22.85 -13.62
CA LEU A 211 32.53 22.04 -14.55
C LEU A 211 32.53 20.56 -14.15
N LYS A 212 33.69 20.00 -13.78
CA LYS A 212 33.79 18.64 -13.22
C LYS A 212 32.99 18.50 -11.92
N THR A 213 33.04 19.51 -11.05
CA THR A 213 32.28 19.53 -9.79
C THR A 213 30.78 19.63 -10.05
N ALA A 214 30.34 20.49 -10.98
CA ALA A 214 28.94 20.60 -11.37
C ALA A 214 28.41 19.32 -12.04
N ILE A 215 29.19 18.69 -12.93
CA ILE A 215 28.86 17.40 -13.56
C ILE A 215 28.81 16.28 -12.51
N LYS A 216 29.78 16.23 -11.59
CA LYS A 216 29.80 15.24 -10.50
C LYS A 216 28.61 15.45 -9.57
N ALA A 217 28.33 16.69 -9.16
CA ALA A 217 27.18 17.03 -8.34
C ALA A 217 25.84 16.74 -9.04
N SER A 218 25.77 16.79 -10.37
CA SER A 218 24.61 16.35 -11.14
C SER A 218 24.40 14.83 -11.06
N ARG A 219 25.49 14.05 -10.99
CA ARG A 219 25.46 12.59 -11.04
C ARG A 219 25.38 11.91 -9.68
N THR A 220 25.96 12.51 -8.63
CA THR A 220 26.06 11.91 -7.29
C THR A 220 25.12 12.56 -6.28
N ARG A 221 24.08 13.26 -6.71
CA ARG A 221 23.15 13.94 -5.80
C ARG A 221 22.28 12.91 -5.09
N THR A 222 22.46 12.76 -3.79
CA THR A 222 21.53 12.02 -2.93
C THR A 222 20.33 12.91 -2.61
N TYR A 223 19.14 12.34 -2.61
CA TYR A 223 17.89 13.05 -2.37
C TYR A 223 17.23 12.53 -1.09
N ASP A 224 17.76 12.93 0.06
CA ASP A 224 17.37 12.36 1.37
C ASP A 224 15.92 12.67 1.78
N PHE A 225 15.27 13.67 1.16
CA PHE A 225 13.91 14.12 1.50
C PHE A 225 12.81 13.07 1.30
N THR A 226 13.05 12.09 0.41
CA THR A 226 12.06 11.04 0.13
C THR A 226 12.23 9.86 1.08
N GLN A 227 13.44 9.66 1.62
CA GLN A 227 13.77 8.52 2.48
C GLN A 227 12.98 8.53 3.78
N GLU A 228 12.85 9.67 4.46
CA GLU A 228 12.10 9.76 5.72
C GLU A 228 10.63 9.30 5.56
N ILE A 229 10.00 9.66 4.43
CA ILE A 229 8.60 9.26 4.16
C ILE A 229 8.52 7.78 3.82
N ILE A 230 9.48 7.27 3.05
CA ILE A 230 9.58 5.84 2.73
C ILE A 230 9.73 5.04 4.02
N ASP A 231 10.69 5.41 4.88
CA ASP A 231 10.95 4.72 6.14
C ASP A 231 9.71 4.71 7.04
N GLN A 232 9.03 5.85 7.16
CA GLN A 232 7.76 5.95 7.91
C GLN A 232 6.69 5.02 7.34
N ARG A 233 6.57 4.91 6.01
CA ARG A 233 5.56 4.07 5.38
C ARG A 233 5.89 2.59 5.43
N VAL A 234 7.15 2.23 5.28
CA VAL A 234 7.64 0.85 5.45
C VAL A 234 7.34 0.38 6.86
N MET A 235 7.68 1.19 7.86
CA MET A 235 7.39 0.88 9.27
C MET A 235 5.89 0.69 9.53
N GLU A 236 5.06 1.53 8.92
CA GLU A 236 3.60 1.38 9.00
C GLU A 236 3.11 0.09 8.33
N MET A 237 3.69 -0.31 7.19
CA MET A 237 3.37 -1.58 6.53
C MET A 237 3.76 -2.78 7.42
N GLU A 238 4.96 -2.74 8.00
CA GLU A 238 5.45 -3.78 8.92
C GLU A 238 4.51 -3.96 10.12
N VAL A 239 4.08 -2.87 10.74
CA VAL A 239 3.06 -2.90 11.81
C VAL A 239 1.77 -3.56 11.33
N LYS A 240 1.24 -3.18 10.15
CA LYS A 240 0.00 -3.76 9.63
C LYS A 240 0.14 -5.27 9.46
N ASP A 241 1.27 -5.74 8.96
CA ASP A 241 1.53 -7.16 8.75
C ASP A 241 1.71 -7.90 10.08
N GLN A 242 2.41 -7.31 11.05
CA GLN A 242 2.51 -7.85 12.42
C GLN A 242 1.13 -7.99 13.08
N LEU A 243 0.27 -6.98 12.94
CA LEU A 243 -1.11 -7.03 13.45
C LEU A 243 -1.96 -8.10 12.74
N ARG A 244 -1.79 -8.28 11.42
CA ARG A 244 -2.45 -9.36 10.68
C ARG A 244 -1.99 -10.72 11.16
N ASN A 245 -0.68 -10.91 11.34
CA ASN A 245 -0.08 -12.16 11.83
C ASN A 245 -0.56 -12.48 13.24
N LEU A 246 -0.57 -11.48 14.13
CA LEU A 246 -1.08 -11.63 15.50
C LEU A 246 -2.58 -11.94 15.51
N GLY A 247 -3.38 -11.28 14.66
CA GLY A 247 -4.80 -11.60 14.50
C GLY A 247 -5.02 -13.03 14.01
N GLN A 248 -4.23 -13.50 13.04
CA GLN A 248 -4.29 -14.88 12.57
C GLN A 248 -3.94 -15.86 13.69
N LEU A 249 -2.87 -15.61 14.44
CA LEU A 249 -2.46 -16.42 15.58
C LEU A 249 -3.57 -16.53 16.62
N VAL A 250 -4.21 -15.41 16.97
CA VAL A 250 -5.34 -15.36 17.90
C VAL A 250 -6.50 -16.21 17.39
N LYS A 251 -6.89 -16.07 16.12
CA LYS A 251 -8.00 -16.84 15.53
C LYS A 251 -7.73 -18.35 15.50
N GLU A 252 -6.50 -18.74 15.22
CA GLU A 252 -6.11 -20.14 15.15
C GLU A 252 -6.08 -20.78 16.53
N SER A 253 -5.53 -20.08 17.53
CA SER A 253 -5.30 -20.58 18.88
C SER A 253 -6.52 -20.46 19.80
N ILE A 254 -7.35 -19.42 19.63
CA ILE A 254 -8.41 -19.05 20.59
C ILE A 254 -9.78 -19.21 19.94
N LYS A 255 -10.63 -20.06 20.52
CA LYS A 255 -12.00 -20.32 20.03
C LYS A 255 -13.08 -19.53 20.76
N THR A 256 -12.84 -19.22 22.02
CA THR A 256 -13.73 -18.45 22.88
C THR A 256 -12.93 -17.36 23.54
N ARG A 257 -13.55 -16.19 23.75
CA ARG A 257 -12.92 -15.07 24.45
C ARG A 257 -12.32 -15.57 25.78
N PRO A 258 -11.01 -15.38 26.03
CA PRO A 258 -10.41 -15.83 27.28
C PRO A 258 -11.03 -15.09 28.46
N VAL A 259 -11.34 -15.81 29.54
CA VAL A 259 -11.88 -15.23 30.77
C VAL A 259 -10.70 -14.65 31.57
N TYR A 260 -10.89 -13.43 32.07
CA TYR A 260 -9.87 -12.76 32.87
C TYR A 260 -9.77 -13.37 34.25
N ASP A 261 -8.57 -13.82 34.60
CA ASP A 261 -8.20 -14.20 35.97
C ASP A 261 -6.72 -13.83 36.20
N MET A 262 -6.49 -12.93 37.16
CA MET A 262 -5.14 -12.43 37.48
C MET A 262 -4.22 -13.47 38.11
N GLU A 263 -4.79 -14.51 38.73
CA GLU A 263 -4.04 -15.63 39.29
C GLU A 263 -3.47 -16.54 38.21
N VAL A 264 -4.02 -16.47 36.99
CA VAL A 264 -3.60 -17.27 35.84
C VAL A 264 -2.32 -16.71 35.20
N PHE A 265 -1.99 -15.43 35.39
CA PHE A 265 -0.83 -14.84 34.72
C PHE A 265 0.50 -15.28 35.30
N ILE A 266 1.27 -16.00 34.49
CA ILE A 266 2.67 -16.30 34.83
C ILE A 266 3.54 -15.04 34.74
N PRO A 267 4.72 -14.99 35.42
CA PRO A 267 5.54 -13.78 35.52
C PRO A 267 5.96 -13.18 34.17
N VAL A 268 6.24 -14.02 33.16
CA VAL A 268 6.65 -13.58 31.82
C VAL A 268 5.52 -12.80 31.14
N ASP A 269 4.30 -13.31 31.22
CA ASP A 269 3.11 -12.72 30.62
C ASP A 269 2.71 -11.43 31.32
N ARG A 270 2.79 -11.41 32.66
CA ARG A 270 2.57 -10.20 33.45
C ARG A 270 3.55 -9.10 33.04
N ARG A 271 4.83 -9.43 32.88
CA ARG A 271 5.85 -8.48 32.41
C ARG A 271 5.53 -7.96 31.01
N MET A 272 5.06 -8.84 30.11
CA MET A 272 4.67 -8.44 28.75
C MET A 272 3.49 -7.47 28.76
N ILE A 273 2.46 -7.75 29.55
CA ILE A 273 1.29 -6.87 29.71
C ILE A 273 1.70 -5.52 30.32
N THR A 274 2.56 -5.51 31.34
CA THR A 274 3.06 -4.25 31.92
C THR A 274 3.81 -3.40 30.90
N LYS A 275 4.69 -4.02 30.09
CA LYS A 275 5.39 -3.32 29.01
C LYS A 275 4.39 -2.77 27.99
N MET A 276 3.45 -3.59 27.53
CA MET A 276 2.40 -3.19 26.59
C MET A 276 1.64 -1.97 27.11
N THR A 277 1.19 -1.98 28.37
CA THR A 277 0.41 -0.86 28.93
C THR A 277 1.19 0.44 28.98
N ALA A 278 2.50 0.39 29.25
CA ALA A 278 3.37 1.57 29.21
C ALA A 278 3.52 2.12 27.78
N VAL A 279 3.64 1.24 26.79
CA VAL A 279 3.69 1.63 25.37
C VAL A 279 2.35 2.25 24.94
N LEU A 280 1.22 1.65 25.30
CA LEU A 280 -0.11 2.16 24.96
C LEU A 280 -0.36 3.56 25.53
N ASP A 281 0.08 3.84 26.76
CA ASP A 281 -0.02 5.18 27.36
C ASP A 281 0.85 6.20 26.60
N GLY A 282 2.07 5.79 26.22
CA GLY A 282 2.96 6.56 25.36
C GLY A 282 2.35 6.87 23.99
N ILE A 283 1.67 5.90 23.37
CA ILE A 283 0.98 6.09 22.09
C ILE A 283 -0.23 7.02 22.26
N ASN A 284 -1.05 6.82 23.28
CA ASN A 284 -2.23 7.67 23.52
C ASN A 284 -1.84 9.15 23.67
N THR A 285 -0.76 9.43 24.40
CA THR A 285 -0.22 10.79 24.55
C THR A 285 0.24 11.39 23.21
N LYS A 286 0.88 10.59 22.36
CA LYS A 286 1.34 11.01 21.02
C LYS A 286 0.18 11.20 20.04
N ASN A 287 -0.83 10.36 20.09
CA ASN A 287 -2.05 10.49 19.29
C ASN A 287 -2.80 11.78 19.65
N LEU A 288 -2.94 12.10 20.94
CA LEU A 288 -3.58 13.34 21.40
C LEU A 288 -2.82 14.61 20.97
N SER A 289 -1.49 14.52 20.83
CA SER A 289 -0.65 15.61 20.32
C SER A 289 -0.47 15.61 18.80
N GLY A 290 -1.16 14.73 18.07
CA GLY A 290 -1.11 14.64 16.61
C GLY A 290 0.16 14.03 16.04
N ASN A 291 1.03 13.43 16.87
CA ASN A 291 2.29 12.84 16.43
C ASN A 291 2.13 11.35 16.06
N LEU A 292 1.35 11.09 15.01
CA LEU A 292 1.08 9.74 14.53
C LEU A 292 2.34 8.95 14.10
N PRO A 293 3.36 9.55 13.44
CA PRO A 293 4.56 8.79 13.05
C PRO A 293 5.27 8.17 14.25
N LYS A 294 5.41 8.90 15.37
CA LYS A 294 6.02 8.35 16.58
C LYS A 294 5.16 7.30 17.27
N SER A 295 3.83 7.41 17.16
CA SER A 295 2.92 6.35 17.64
C SER A 295 3.11 5.05 16.88
N ILE A 296 3.30 5.12 15.56
CA ILE A 296 3.61 3.97 14.72
C ILE A 296 4.97 3.40 15.11
N GLU A 297 5.97 4.25 15.35
CA GLU A 297 7.31 3.83 15.78
C GLU A 297 7.30 3.08 17.12
N ASP A 298 6.58 3.58 18.12
CA ASP A 298 6.44 2.92 19.42
C ASP A 298 5.77 1.54 19.28
N MET A 299 4.70 1.47 18.50
CA MET A 299 3.98 0.22 18.23
C MET A 299 4.86 -0.77 17.46
N HIS A 300 5.58 -0.31 16.44
CA HIS A 300 6.52 -1.12 15.68
C HIS A 300 7.62 -1.68 16.58
N ASN A 301 8.23 -0.83 17.41
CA ASN A 301 9.28 -1.25 18.34
C ASN A 301 8.77 -2.31 19.32
N PHE A 302 7.56 -2.16 19.86
CA PHE A 302 6.98 -3.17 20.75
C PHE A 302 6.69 -4.49 20.01
N LEU A 303 5.97 -4.43 18.89
CA LEU A 303 5.57 -5.63 18.15
C LEU A 303 6.78 -6.41 17.61
N LEU A 304 7.78 -5.72 17.08
CA LEU A 304 8.99 -6.34 16.56
C LEU A 304 9.94 -6.77 17.68
N LYS A 305 10.37 -5.83 18.53
CA LYS A 305 11.46 -6.12 19.47
C LYS A 305 10.96 -6.85 20.68
N ASP A 306 9.91 -6.36 21.34
CA ASP A 306 9.43 -6.95 22.60
C ASP A 306 8.61 -8.23 22.38
N PHE A 307 7.70 -8.22 21.41
CA PHE A 307 6.84 -9.38 21.14
C PHE A 307 7.53 -10.41 20.25
N GLU A 308 7.86 -10.05 19.01
CA GLU A 308 8.36 -11.00 18.01
C GLU A 308 9.72 -11.60 18.40
N TRP A 309 10.70 -10.79 18.85
CA TRP A 309 12.03 -11.30 19.17
C TRP A 309 12.17 -11.94 20.57
N TYR A 310 11.44 -11.45 21.58
CA TYR A 310 11.64 -11.93 22.97
C TYR A 310 10.54 -12.86 23.48
N TYR A 311 9.32 -12.77 22.98
CA TYR A 311 8.17 -13.47 23.55
C TYR A 311 7.63 -14.58 22.64
N ASN A 312 7.78 -14.42 21.33
CA ASN A 312 7.14 -15.27 20.33
C ASN A 312 7.49 -16.76 20.46
N ASP A 313 8.76 -17.10 20.64
CA ASP A 313 9.18 -18.51 20.69
C ASP A 313 8.58 -19.26 21.90
N ASP A 314 8.58 -18.64 23.08
CA ASP A 314 7.99 -19.25 24.28
C ASP A 314 6.47 -19.29 24.19
N VAL A 315 5.83 -18.23 23.70
CA VAL A 315 4.37 -18.19 23.60
C VAL A 315 3.85 -19.20 22.60
N MET A 316 4.51 -19.40 21.45
CA MET A 316 4.07 -20.38 20.45
C MET A 316 4.06 -21.81 20.99
N ARG A 317 5.08 -22.19 21.77
CA ARG A 317 5.11 -23.48 22.46
C ARG A 317 3.94 -23.61 23.45
N ARG A 318 3.72 -22.58 24.27
CA ARG A 318 2.69 -22.57 25.32
C ARG A 318 1.26 -22.55 24.77
N LEU A 319 1.04 -21.89 23.62
CA LEU A 319 -0.23 -21.95 22.89
C LEU A 319 -0.54 -23.39 22.44
N GLY A 320 0.47 -24.12 21.96
CA GLY A 320 0.34 -25.54 21.63
C GLY A 320 0.02 -26.44 22.83
N GLU A 321 0.45 -26.04 24.02
CA GLU A 321 0.16 -26.71 25.30
C GLU A 321 -1.20 -26.30 25.90
N GLY A 322 -1.91 -25.34 25.29
CA GLY A 322 -3.21 -24.87 25.77
C GLY A 322 -3.13 -23.91 26.97
N ASP A 323 -2.00 -23.23 27.16
CA ASP A 323 -1.78 -22.32 28.29
C ASP A 323 -2.74 -21.11 28.24
N SER A 324 -3.64 -21.03 29.23
CA SER A 324 -4.63 -19.96 29.37
C SER A 324 -4.00 -18.57 29.52
N SER A 325 -2.84 -18.47 30.19
CA SER A 325 -2.11 -17.22 30.39
C SER A 325 -1.58 -16.71 29.05
N ALA A 326 -0.97 -17.60 28.25
CA ALA A 326 -0.48 -17.28 26.91
C ALA A 326 -1.63 -16.84 25.99
N HIS A 327 -2.74 -17.59 25.98
CA HIS A 327 -3.95 -17.22 25.22
C HIS A 327 -4.45 -15.83 25.58
N MET A 328 -4.57 -15.52 26.87
CA MET A 328 -5.03 -14.21 27.31
C MET A 328 -4.05 -13.10 26.90
N THR A 329 -2.74 -13.32 27.06
CA THR A 329 -1.73 -12.32 26.69
C THR A 329 -1.74 -11.98 25.20
N ILE A 330 -1.74 -12.98 24.31
CA ILE A 330 -1.75 -12.70 22.85
C ILE A 330 -3.03 -12.00 22.42
N TYR A 331 -4.17 -12.36 23.02
CA TYR A 331 -5.46 -11.75 22.72
C TYR A 331 -5.48 -10.28 23.18
N LEU A 332 -4.99 -9.99 24.39
CA LEU A 332 -4.91 -8.63 24.92
C LEU A 332 -3.99 -7.74 24.07
N ILE A 333 -2.79 -8.23 23.73
CA ILE A 333 -1.85 -7.49 22.86
C ILE A 333 -2.53 -7.22 21.51
N GLY A 334 -3.10 -8.26 20.91
CA GLY A 334 -3.77 -8.18 19.63
C GLY A 334 -4.87 -7.11 19.59
N ILE A 335 -5.84 -7.20 20.49
CA ILE A 335 -6.99 -6.29 20.47
C ILE A 335 -6.61 -4.86 20.89
N ALA A 336 -5.67 -4.69 21.84
CA ALA A 336 -5.28 -3.37 22.31
C ALA A 336 -4.49 -2.59 21.24
N PHE A 337 -3.50 -3.21 20.60
CA PHE A 337 -2.79 -2.55 19.51
C PHE A 337 -3.66 -2.36 18.27
N LEU A 338 -4.58 -3.29 17.99
CA LEU A 338 -5.54 -3.11 16.91
C LEU A 338 -6.48 -1.91 17.16
N LYS A 339 -6.91 -1.72 18.41
CA LYS A 339 -7.73 -0.57 18.83
C LYS A 339 -6.99 0.75 18.65
N VAL A 340 -5.71 0.80 18.99
CA VAL A 340 -4.89 2.00 18.79
C VAL A 340 -4.62 2.23 17.30
N ALA A 341 -4.33 1.16 16.55
CA ALA A 341 -4.12 1.21 15.11
C ALA A 341 -5.34 1.74 14.35
N SER A 342 -6.56 1.57 14.87
CA SER A 342 -7.76 2.11 14.22
C SER A 342 -7.80 3.65 14.13
N VAL A 343 -6.96 4.37 14.89
CA VAL A 343 -6.80 5.82 14.77
C VAL A 343 -5.89 6.19 13.60
N MET A 344 -4.92 5.34 13.27
CA MET A 344 -3.86 5.60 12.29
C MET A 344 -4.14 4.98 10.92
N THR A 345 -4.74 3.79 10.93
CA THR A 345 -5.04 2.95 9.76
C THR A 345 -6.45 2.36 9.93
N PRO A 346 -7.49 3.20 9.93
CA PRO A 346 -8.86 2.80 10.25
C PRO A 346 -9.37 1.63 9.38
N SER A 347 -9.09 1.66 8.08
CA SER A 347 -9.62 0.67 7.14
C SER A 347 -9.00 -0.71 7.38
N VAL A 348 -7.68 -0.73 7.58
CA VAL A 348 -6.92 -1.97 7.84
C VAL A 348 -7.26 -2.54 9.21
N ALA A 349 -7.37 -1.69 10.24
CA ALA A 349 -7.70 -2.14 11.58
C ALA A 349 -9.10 -2.79 11.63
N GLU A 350 -10.07 -2.21 10.93
CA GLU A 350 -11.41 -2.77 10.83
C GLU A 350 -11.41 -4.10 10.06
N ASP A 351 -10.67 -4.22 8.95
CA ASP A 351 -10.56 -5.48 8.20
C ASP A 351 -9.97 -6.62 9.06
N ILE A 352 -8.85 -6.34 9.75
CA ILE A 352 -8.23 -7.29 10.70
C ILE A 352 -9.23 -7.68 11.80
N TYR A 353 -9.95 -6.72 12.35
CA TYR A 353 -10.96 -6.97 13.38
C TYR A 353 -12.06 -7.90 12.88
N GLN A 354 -12.67 -7.58 11.73
CA GLN A 354 -13.76 -8.38 11.15
C GLN A 354 -13.30 -9.81 10.84
N LYS A 355 -12.07 -9.97 10.35
CA LYS A 355 -11.55 -11.27 9.93
C LYS A 355 -11.13 -12.15 11.11
N TYR A 356 -10.56 -11.57 12.15
CA TYR A 356 -9.87 -12.32 13.20
C TYR A 356 -10.47 -12.22 14.61
N TYR A 357 -11.07 -11.08 14.97
CA TYR A 357 -11.53 -10.82 16.34
C TYR A 357 -13.06 -10.81 16.48
N ARG A 358 -13.81 -10.59 15.38
CA ARG A 358 -15.28 -10.48 15.41
C ARG A 358 -16.00 -11.69 16.02
N GLY A 359 -15.42 -12.88 15.92
CA GLY A 359 -15.98 -14.09 16.53
C GLY A 359 -15.74 -14.18 18.04
N LEU A 360 -14.78 -13.43 18.58
CA LEU A 360 -14.42 -13.37 20.00
C LEU A 360 -15.07 -12.17 20.70
N GLU A 361 -15.51 -11.17 19.94
CA GLU A 361 -16.05 -9.91 20.43
C GLU A 361 -17.51 -9.71 20.03
N GLU A 362 -18.33 -9.23 20.94
CA GLU A 362 -19.74 -8.91 20.66
C GLU A 362 -19.90 -7.64 19.83
N ALA A 363 -18.93 -6.71 19.93
CA ALA A 363 -18.95 -5.42 19.27
C ALA A 363 -18.92 -5.54 17.74
N THR A 364 -19.75 -4.76 17.04
CA THR A 364 -19.87 -4.84 15.57
C THR A 364 -18.64 -4.34 14.83
N SER A 365 -17.83 -3.49 15.46
CA SER A 365 -16.63 -2.86 14.87
C SER A 365 -15.58 -2.55 15.93
N ILE A 366 -14.31 -2.47 15.51
CA ILE A 366 -13.18 -2.14 16.40
C ILE A 366 -13.39 -0.80 17.11
N TYR A 367 -14.06 0.17 16.48
CA TYR A 367 -14.34 1.48 17.07
C TYR A 367 -15.24 1.40 18.30
N THR A 368 -16.09 0.38 18.38
CA THR A 368 -17.04 0.15 19.47
C THR A 368 -16.56 -0.84 20.53
N VAL A 369 -15.45 -1.54 20.28
CA VAL A 369 -14.82 -2.43 21.27
C VAL A 369 -14.37 -1.59 22.46
N PHE A 370 -14.79 -2.00 23.66
CA PHE A 370 -14.30 -1.41 24.90
C PHE A 370 -12.85 -1.81 25.13
N TRP A 371 -12.07 -0.94 25.76
CA TRP A 371 -10.74 -1.31 26.24
C TRP A 371 -10.85 -2.55 27.13
N PRO A 372 -9.99 -3.57 26.95
CA PRO A 372 -10.01 -4.73 27.82
C PRO A 372 -9.89 -4.31 29.29
N GLU A 373 -10.72 -4.87 30.16
CA GLU A 373 -10.77 -4.50 31.59
C GLU A 373 -9.40 -4.60 32.25
N VAL A 374 -8.61 -5.60 31.88
CA VAL A 374 -7.21 -5.79 32.30
C VAL A 374 -6.36 -4.56 32.01
N VAL A 375 -6.47 -4.01 30.80
CA VAL A 375 -5.72 -2.82 30.40
C VAL A 375 -6.17 -1.63 31.25
N LEU A 376 -7.48 -1.52 31.53
CA LEU A 376 -8.01 -0.47 32.41
C LEU A 376 -7.56 -0.61 33.86
N GLU A 377 -7.45 -1.83 34.40
CA GLU A 377 -6.98 -2.10 35.77
C GLU A 377 -5.49 -1.82 35.92
N PHE A 378 -4.66 -2.25 34.96
CA PHE A 378 -3.23 -1.92 34.95
C PHE A 378 -2.99 -0.41 34.81
N ILE A 379 -3.79 0.30 33.98
CA ILE A 379 -3.73 1.76 33.84
C ILE A 379 -4.20 2.49 35.10
N ARG A 380 -5.25 2.00 35.78
CA ARG A 380 -5.83 2.62 36.98
C ARG A 380 -4.98 2.48 38.24
N GLY A 381 -3.86 1.78 38.15
CA GLY A 381 -2.93 1.61 39.24
C GLY A 381 -3.13 0.27 39.92
N MET A 382 -2.26 -0.67 39.55
CA MET A 382 -1.54 -1.34 40.62
C MET A 382 -0.88 -0.25 41.48
N LYS A 383 -1.56 0.14 42.56
CA LYS A 383 -0.81 0.52 43.75
C LYS A 383 0.12 -0.68 44.00
N PRO A 384 1.45 -0.48 44.02
CA PRO A 384 2.30 -1.54 44.54
C PRO A 384 1.86 -1.72 45.99
N ASP A 385 1.30 -2.87 46.30
CA ASP A 385 1.26 -3.31 47.69
C ASP A 385 2.72 -3.31 48.17
N ALA A 386 2.96 -2.46 49.15
CA ALA A 386 4.22 -2.31 49.87
C ALA A 386 4.49 -3.53 50.75
#